data_AF-A0ABD1UZI5-F1
#
_entry.id   AF-A0ABD1UZI5-F1
#
_cell.length_a   1.000
_cell.length_b   1.000
_cell.length_c   1.000
_cell.angle_alpha   90.00
_cell.angle_beta   90.00
_cell.angle_gamma   90.00
#
_symmetry.space_group_name_H-M   'P 1'
#
loop_
_entity.id
_entity.type
_entity.pdbx_description
1 polymer ?
#
loop_
_entity_poly.entity_id
_entity_poly.type
_entity_poly.pdbx_seq_one_letter_code
_entity_poly.pdbx_strand_id
1 'polypeptide(L)'
;MPSSGRLVRAKSNEREKSSLLPIPFQELIIFFSVQPNPIFLENFMVGYSAAVIRRQQFLIRCLGGGYNSGNKNLHYSSLRMQSLMGGGGFTLESDVISILRSITPSLDPSRHKGQAGKIAVVGGCREYTGAPYFSAISALKIGADLSHVFCTKDAAPVIKSYSPELIVHPILEESYNVRDEHKRSTSAKVIAEVDKWMERFDCLVVGPGLGRDPFLLDCVSEIIKHARQSNVPIVVDGDGLFLVTNCLDLKVLNCEVNYQDGTQQLLSLAKGLGGVTILRKGESDYISNGEEVSAVNMFGSPRRCGGQGDILSGSVAVFLSWARHNAKGGWSASPTILGCIAGSAILRKAASLAFENKRRSTLTSDIIECLGESLEELCPVS
;
A
#
# COMPACT_ATOMS: atom_id res chain seq x y z
N MET A 1 -69.44 -15.91 30.21
CA MET A 1 -69.71 -17.33 29.89
C MET A 1 -70.06 -17.45 28.42
N PRO A 2 -69.69 -18.51 27.70
CA PRO A 2 -68.35 -19.10 27.70
C PRO A 2 -67.90 -19.66 26.33
N SER A 3 -66.60 -19.98 26.23
CA SER A 3 -65.98 -21.19 25.65
C SER A 3 -66.33 -21.62 24.22
N SER A 4 -65.37 -21.91 23.34
CA SER A 4 -64.37 -22.99 23.48
C SER A 4 -63.38 -22.90 22.29
N GLY A 5 -62.11 -23.30 22.33
CA GLY A 5 -61.35 -24.09 23.31
C GLY A 5 -60.55 -25.20 22.59
N ARG A 6 -59.25 -25.31 22.93
CA ARG A 6 -58.20 -26.32 22.59
C ARG A 6 -57.35 -26.00 21.35
N LEU A 7 -56.06 -25.65 21.45
CA LEU A 7 -54.89 -26.17 22.22
C LEU A 7 -54.33 -27.49 21.66
N VAL A 8 -53.24 -27.42 20.89
CA VAL A 8 -52.11 -28.37 20.96
C VAL A 8 -50.79 -27.61 20.83
N ARG A 9 -49.86 -28.03 21.67
CA ARG A 9 -48.53 -27.50 22.02
C ARG A 9 -47.43 -27.98 21.04
N ALA A 10 -46.45 -27.11 20.83
CA ALA A 10 -45.01 -27.33 20.63
C ALA A 10 -44.48 -28.59 19.88
N LYS A 11 -43.67 -28.34 18.84
CA LYS A 11 -42.27 -28.82 18.77
C LYS A 11 -41.42 -27.91 17.87
N SER A 12 -40.25 -27.61 18.41
CA SER A 12 -39.08 -26.93 17.85
C SER A 12 -38.70 -27.38 16.43
N ASN A 13 -38.23 -26.44 15.61
CA ASN A 13 -36.98 -26.64 14.88
C ASN A 13 -36.39 -25.30 14.42
N GLU A 14 -35.19 -25.05 14.90
CA GLU A 14 -34.23 -24.09 14.36
C GLU A 14 -34.01 -24.36 12.87
N ARG A 15 -34.14 -23.33 12.04
CA ARG A 15 -33.47 -23.27 10.73
C ARG A 15 -32.85 -21.90 10.58
N GLU A 16 -31.57 -21.89 10.92
CA GLU A 16 -30.48 -21.11 10.32
C GLU A 16 -30.87 -19.80 9.65
N LYS A 17 -30.64 -18.71 10.40
CA LYS A 17 -30.34 -17.40 9.85
C LYS A 17 -29.09 -17.54 8.97
N SER A 18 -29.26 -17.47 7.65
CA SER A 18 -28.16 -17.25 6.72
C SER A 18 -27.60 -15.84 6.96
N SER A 19 -26.54 -15.76 7.76
CA SER A 19 -25.71 -14.58 7.89
C SER A 19 -24.97 -14.36 6.57
N LEU A 20 -25.47 -13.43 5.76
CA LEU A 20 -24.71 -12.78 4.69
C LEU A 20 -23.52 -12.04 5.33
N LEU A 21 -22.40 -12.75 5.49
CA LEU A 21 -21.12 -12.15 5.86
C LEU A 21 -20.54 -11.44 4.62
N PRO A 22 -20.19 -10.15 4.70
CA PRO A 22 -19.57 -9.45 3.59
C PRO A 22 -18.12 -9.92 3.42
N ILE A 23 -17.79 -10.34 2.20
CA ILE A 23 -16.42 -10.69 1.76
C ILE A 23 -15.56 -9.40 1.78
N PRO A 24 -14.38 -9.36 2.44
CA PRO A 24 -13.52 -8.19 2.39
C PRO A 24 -12.69 -8.20 1.09
N PHE A 25 -12.75 -7.09 0.33
CA PHE A 25 -11.72 -6.73 -0.63
C PHE A 25 -10.39 -6.58 0.13
N GLN A 26 -9.38 -7.40 -0.15
CA GLN A 26 -8.03 -7.21 0.40
C GLN A 26 -7.19 -6.51 -0.66
N GLU A 27 -6.70 -5.32 -0.30
CA GLU A 27 -5.82 -4.52 -1.14
C GLU A 27 -4.36 -4.84 -0.76
N LEU A 28 -3.51 -5.03 -1.77
CA LEU A 28 -2.09 -5.37 -1.62
C LEU A 28 -1.25 -4.11 -1.87
N ILE A 29 -0.15 -3.87 -1.17
CA ILE A 29 0.86 -2.89 -1.59
C ILE A 29 2.14 -3.66 -1.91
N ILE A 30 2.66 -3.48 -3.12
CA ILE A 30 3.89 -4.14 -3.58
C ILE A 30 5.00 -3.10 -3.68
N PHE A 31 6.17 -3.44 -3.14
CA PHE A 31 7.37 -2.62 -3.17
C PHE A 31 8.43 -3.24 -4.06
N PHE A 32 8.91 -2.48 -5.03
CA PHE A 32 10.12 -2.85 -5.73
C PHE A 32 11.33 -2.23 -5.01
N SER A 33 12.04 -3.05 -4.23
CA SER A 33 13.39 -2.72 -3.79
C SER A 33 14.35 -3.05 -4.92
N VAL A 34 15.05 -2.04 -5.45
CA VAL A 34 16.06 -2.24 -6.49
C VAL A 34 17.28 -2.89 -5.83
N GLN A 35 17.31 -4.22 -5.80
CA GLN A 35 18.56 -4.97 -5.79
C GLN A 35 19.04 -5.09 -7.24
N PRO A 36 20.33 -4.89 -7.54
CA PRO A 36 20.87 -5.05 -8.88
C PRO A 36 20.94 -6.54 -9.21
N ASN A 37 19.82 -7.13 -9.62
CA ASN A 37 19.81 -8.50 -10.13
C ASN A 37 19.68 -8.46 -11.67
N PRO A 38 20.75 -8.77 -12.43
CA PRO A 38 20.84 -8.51 -13.87
C PRO A 38 20.03 -9.47 -14.77
N ILE A 39 19.08 -10.25 -14.23
CA ILE A 39 18.47 -11.39 -14.97
C ILE A 39 17.13 -11.05 -15.65
N PHE A 40 16.56 -9.85 -15.47
CA PHE A 40 15.26 -9.47 -16.05
C PHE A 40 15.36 -8.50 -17.24
N LEU A 41 16.33 -8.70 -18.11
CA LEU A 41 16.46 -7.98 -19.37
C LEU A 41 16.64 -8.98 -20.51
N GLU A 42 15.52 -9.40 -21.10
CA GLU A 42 15.36 -9.42 -22.57
C GLU A 42 13.97 -9.93 -22.95
N ASN A 43 13.37 -9.23 -23.91
CA ASN A 43 12.10 -9.46 -24.59
C ASN A 43 10.85 -9.03 -23.82
N PHE A 44 10.07 -8.12 -24.40
CA PHE A 44 8.71 -8.37 -24.89
C PHE A 44 8.11 -7.07 -25.46
N MET A 45 8.15 -6.98 -26.79
CA MET A 45 7.14 -6.24 -27.57
C MET A 45 6.06 -7.22 -28.03
N VAL A 46 4.85 -6.68 -28.20
CA VAL A 46 3.71 -7.21 -28.96
C VAL A 46 2.73 -8.13 -28.22
N GLY A 47 1.47 -7.67 -28.15
CA GLY A 47 0.30 -8.53 -28.42
C GLY A 47 -0.73 -8.64 -27.30
N TYR A 48 -1.69 -7.70 -27.25
CA TYR A 48 -2.93 -7.89 -26.50
C TYR A 48 -3.82 -8.93 -27.20
N SER A 49 -4.19 -10.01 -26.51
CA SER A 49 -5.27 -10.90 -26.94
C SER A 49 -6.06 -11.47 -25.75
N ALA A 50 -7.39 -11.30 -25.84
CA ALA A 50 -8.57 -11.99 -25.30
C ALA A 50 -8.52 -13.00 -24.12
N ALA A 51 -7.48 -13.03 -23.28
CA ALA A 51 -7.42 -13.85 -22.05
C ALA A 51 -7.73 -13.04 -20.76
N VAL A 52 -8.15 -11.78 -20.92
CA VAL A 52 -8.18 -10.72 -19.89
C VAL A 52 -9.25 -10.93 -18.81
N ILE A 53 -10.28 -11.75 -19.04
CA ILE A 53 -11.40 -11.90 -18.09
C ILE A 53 -11.17 -13.04 -17.06
N ARG A 54 -10.31 -14.02 -17.33
CA ARG A 54 -10.09 -15.15 -16.39
C ARG A 54 -9.03 -14.89 -15.31
N ARG A 55 -8.15 -13.89 -15.49
CA ARG A 55 -7.02 -13.62 -14.59
C ARG A 55 -7.35 -12.74 -13.39
N GLN A 56 -8.41 -11.93 -13.47
CA GLN A 56 -8.90 -11.12 -12.33
C GLN A 56 -9.55 -11.96 -11.22
N GLN A 57 -10.08 -13.14 -11.56
CA GLN A 57 -10.70 -14.01 -10.55
C GLN A 57 -9.67 -14.73 -9.65
N PHE A 58 -8.39 -14.83 -10.02
CA PHE A 58 -7.41 -15.58 -9.23
C PHE A 58 -6.94 -14.81 -7.99
N LEU A 59 -6.59 -13.53 -8.13
CA LEU A 59 -6.21 -12.66 -7.00
C LEU A 59 -7.40 -12.43 -6.03
N ILE A 60 -8.62 -12.39 -6.55
CA ILE A 60 -9.85 -12.30 -5.72
C ILE A 60 -10.19 -13.66 -5.07
N ARG A 61 -9.95 -14.79 -5.73
CA ARG A 61 -10.17 -16.15 -5.19
C ARG A 61 -9.12 -16.61 -4.19
N CYS A 62 -7.96 -15.95 -4.11
CA CYS A 62 -6.99 -16.18 -3.03
C CYS A 62 -7.50 -15.71 -1.65
N LEU A 63 -8.63 -14.98 -1.61
CA LEU A 63 -8.98 -14.12 -0.48
C LEU A 63 -10.44 -14.32 0.04
N GLY A 64 -11.15 -15.35 -0.45
CA GLY A 64 -12.58 -15.55 -0.18
C GLY A 64 -12.98 -16.97 0.24
N GLY A 65 -13.03 -17.19 1.56
CA GLY A 65 -13.99 -17.99 2.37
C GLY A 65 -14.48 -19.40 1.96
N GLY A 66 -14.39 -20.34 2.91
CA GLY A 66 -15.22 -21.55 2.98
C GLY A 66 -14.88 -22.49 4.15
N TYR A 67 -15.79 -22.58 5.13
CA TYR A 67 -15.75 -23.40 6.36
C TYR A 67 -15.65 -24.92 6.07
N ASN A 68 -14.73 -25.65 6.71
CA ASN A 68 -15.08 -26.85 7.50
C ASN A 68 -13.89 -27.45 8.29
N SER A 69 -14.27 -28.02 9.44
CA SER A 69 -13.47 -28.54 10.55
C SER A 69 -12.54 -29.71 10.20
N GLY A 70 -11.37 -29.78 10.84
CA GLY A 70 -10.50 -30.95 10.74
C GLY A 70 -9.08 -30.75 11.29
N ASN A 71 -8.96 -30.93 12.60
CA ASN A 71 -7.72 -30.97 13.39
C ASN A 71 -6.60 -31.82 12.76
N LYS A 72 -5.35 -31.33 12.76
CA LYS A 72 -4.12 -32.12 13.02
C LYS A 72 -2.87 -31.23 13.15
N ASN A 73 -2.27 -31.33 14.34
CA ASN A 73 -0.97 -30.80 14.77
C ASN A 73 0.12 -30.91 13.71
N LEU A 74 0.85 -29.82 13.44
CA LEU A 74 2.19 -29.83 12.86
C LEU A 74 3.00 -28.61 13.36
N HIS A 75 4.29 -28.85 13.58
CA HIS A 75 5.24 -28.04 14.35
C HIS A 75 5.48 -26.64 13.78
N TYR A 76 5.22 -25.62 14.61
CA TYR A 76 5.68 -24.25 14.42
C TYR A 76 7.16 -24.13 14.78
N SER A 77 7.99 -23.72 13.82
CA SER A 77 9.23 -23.01 14.14
C SER A 77 8.89 -21.54 14.29
N SER A 78 8.42 -21.16 15.48
CA SER A 78 8.50 -19.78 15.92
C SER A 78 9.96 -19.35 15.84
N LEU A 79 10.24 -18.28 15.11
CA LEU A 79 11.48 -17.55 15.32
C LEU A 79 11.41 -16.99 16.74
N ARG A 80 12.05 -17.75 17.61
CA ARG A 80 12.55 -17.38 18.93
C ARG A 80 13.32 -16.07 18.74
N MET A 81 12.67 -14.92 18.98
CA MET A 81 13.36 -13.78 19.59
C MET A 81 14.02 -14.35 20.84
N GLN A 82 15.34 -14.42 20.85
CA GLN A 82 16.05 -14.82 22.05
C GLN A 82 15.76 -13.78 23.12
N SER A 83 14.92 -14.20 24.07
CA SER A 83 15.01 -13.78 25.46
C SER A 83 16.49 -13.86 25.87
N LEU A 84 17.15 -12.71 25.90
CA LEU A 84 18.20 -12.49 26.88
C LEU A 84 17.48 -12.43 28.23
N MET A 85 17.56 -13.54 28.95
CA MET A 85 17.12 -13.66 30.33
C MET A 85 17.84 -12.59 31.16
N GLY A 86 17.10 -11.53 31.51
CA GLY A 86 17.60 -10.43 32.32
C GLY A 86 16.64 -9.25 32.40
N GLY A 87 15.40 -9.45 32.85
CA GLY A 87 14.50 -8.41 33.38
C GLY A 87 13.91 -7.38 32.40
N GLY A 88 12.58 -7.45 32.20
CA GLY A 88 11.77 -6.39 31.55
C GLY A 88 11.01 -6.90 30.31
N GLY A 89 9.68 -6.91 30.35
CA GLY A 89 8.83 -7.40 29.26
C GLY A 89 8.80 -6.44 28.06
N PHE A 90 9.15 -6.94 26.87
CA PHE A 90 8.98 -6.24 25.60
C PHE A 90 7.71 -6.74 24.90
N THR A 91 6.82 -5.83 24.50
CA THR A 91 5.58 -6.10 23.74
C THR A 91 5.78 -5.79 22.26
N LEU A 92 5.01 -6.42 21.36
CA LEU A 92 5.04 -6.16 19.90
C LEU A 92 4.89 -4.65 19.55
N GLU A 93 4.17 -3.91 20.40
CA GLU A 93 3.97 -2.45 20.28
C GLU A 93 5.25 -1.66 20.61
N SER A 94 6.06 -2.14 21.57
CA SER A 94 7.35 -1.53 21.89
C SER A 94 8.37 -1.65 20.73
N ASP A 95 8.30 -2.74 19.95
CA ASP A 95 9.13 -2.93 18.76
C ASP A 95 8.76 -1.96 17.64
N VAL A 96 7.45 -1.74 17.41
CA VAL A 96 6.96 -0.77 16.41
C VAL A 96 7.40 0.65 16.76
N ILE A 97 7.27 1.04 18.04
CA ILE A 97 7.71 2.35 18.52
C ILE A 97 9.22 2.51 18.35
N SER A 98 10.00 1.48 18.66
CA SER A 98 11.46 1.47 18.44
C SER A 98 11.81 1.67 16.96
N ILE A 99 11.12 0.97 16.05
CA ILE A 99 11.29 1.13 14.60
C ILE A 99 10.98 2.58 14.19
N LEU A 100 9.81 3.11 14.55
CA LEU A 100 9.40 4.48 14.23
C LEU A 100 10.45 5.50 14.67
N ARG A 101 10.92 5.42 15.92
CA ARG A 101 11.93 6.33 16.47
C ARG A 101 13.29 6.18 15.81
N SER A 102 13.65 4.97 15.37
CA SER A 102 14.93 4.72 14.72
C SER A 102 15.01 5.25 13.29
N ILE A 103 13.88 5.27 12.58
CA ILE A 103 13.83 5.72 11.19
C ILE A 103 13.37 7.16 11.05
N THR A 104 12.61 7.72 11.99
CA THR A 104 12.14 9.11 11.91
C THR A 104 13.30 10.07 12.17
N PRO A 105 13.58 11.02 11.26
CA PRO A 105 14.66 11.98 11.46
C PRO A 105 14.34 12.98 12.57
N SER A 106 15.35 13.40 13.32
CA SER A 106 15.23 14.55 14.22
C SER A 106 15.09 15.86 13.43
N LEU A 107 14.43 16.85 14.05
CA LEU A 107 14.33 18.20 13.52
C LEU A 107 15.59 18.99 13.87
N ASP A 108 16.52 19.06 12.93
CA ASP A 108 17.79 19.77 13.09
C ASP A 108 17.74 21.13 12.36
N PRO A 109 17.96 22.27 13.05
CA PRO A 109 17.98 23.60 12.45
C PRO A 109 18.98 23.81 11.30
N SER A 110 20.00 22.95 11.19
CA SER A 110 20.99 22.99 10.12
C SER A 110 20.52 22.32 8.82
N ARG A 111 19.43 21.54 8.89
CA ARG A 111 18.84 20.88 7.72
C ARG A 111 18.01 21.83 6.90
N HIS A 112 17.91 21.54 5.61
CA HIS A 112 17.23 22.37 4.64
C HIS A 112 16.16 21.57 3.89
N LYS A 113 15.21 22.32 3.32
CA LYS A 113 14.07 21.79 2.57
C LYS A 113 14.51 20.77 1.52
N GLY A 114 13.89 19.61 1.55
CA GLY A 114 14.15 18.49 0.66
C GLY A 114 15.13 17.47 1.23
N GLN A 115 15.58 17.60 2.49
CA GLN A 115 16.43 16.60 3.14
C GLN A 115 15.63 15.59 3.98
N ALA A 116 14.40 15.90 4.36
CA ALA A 116 13.50 15.02 5.10
C ALA A 116 12.40 14.40 4.21
N GLY A 117 12.67 14.24 2.91
CA GLY A 117 11.83 13.45 2.00
C GLY A 117 11.19 14.28 0.90
N LYS A 118 11.48 13.89 -0.34
CA LYS A 118 10.82 14.34 -1.57
C LYS A 118 10.04 13.17 -2.16
N ILE A 119 8.75 13.17 -1.93
CA ILE A 119 7.84 12.09 -2.36
C ILE A 119 7.17 12.50 -3.66
N ALA A 120 7.05 11.57 -4.60
CA ALA A 120 6.30 11.75 -5.83
C ALA A 120 5.18 10.72 -5.93
N VAL A 121 3.97 11.16 -6.27
CA VAL A 121 2.81 10.31 -6.54
C VAL A 121 2.50 10.38 -8.03
N VAL A 122 2.51 9.23 -8.71
CA VAL A 122 2.13 9.07 -10.12
C VAL A 122 0.77 8.39 -10.16
N GLY A 123 -0.23 9.14 -10.56
CA GLY A 123 -1.62 8.71 -10.50
C GLY A 123 -2.54 9.86 -10.89
N GLY A 124 -3.82 9.78 -10.55
CA GLY A 124 -4.80 10.80 -10.93
C GLY A 124 -5.11 10.84 -12.43
N CYS A 125 -6.19 10.18 -12.81
CA CYS A 125 -6.86 10.36 -14.09
C CYS A 125 -8.06 11.29 -13.97
N ARG A 126 -8.76 11.51 -15.08
CA ARG A 126 -9.94 12.37 -15.16
C ARG A 126 -11.00 12.08 -14.08
N GLU A 127 -11.23 10.81 -13.77
CA GLU A 127 -12.25 10.38 -12.81
C GLU A 127 -11.76 10.36 -11.35
N TYR A 128 -10.48 10.05 -11.12
CA TYR A 128 -9.96 9.72 -9.79
C TYR A 128 -8.94 10.74 -9.27
N THR A 129 -9.43 11.92 -8.89
CA THR A 129 -8.59 13.03 -8.38
C THR A 129 -8.33 12.95 -6.87
N GLY A 130 -9.19 12.28 -6.11
CA GLY A 130 -9.08 12.21 -4.64
C GLY A 130 -7.96 11.29 -4.14
N ALA A 131 -7.79 10.12 -4.77
CA ALA A 131 -6.76 9.14 -4.40
C ALA A 131 -5.32 9.69 -4.45
N PRO A 132 -4.84 10.32 -5.55
CA PRO A 132 -3.51 10.90 -5.58
C PRO A 132 -3.34 12.04 -4.56
N TYR A 133 -4.41 12.81 -4.29
CA TYR A 133 -4.40 13.82 -3.24
C TYR A 133 -4.21 13.18 -1.85
N PHE A 134 -4.99 12.16 -1.48
CA PHE A 134 -4.89 11.52 -0.18
C PHE A 134 -3.50 10.92 0.05
N SER A 135 -2.91 10.30 -0.96
CA SER A 135 -1.54 9.80 -0.87
C SER A 135 -0.52 10.93 -0.67
N ALA A 136 -0.58 11.95 -1.51
CA ALA A 136 0.39 13.05 -1.50
C ALA A 136 0.28 13.93 -0.24
N ILE A 137 -0.92 14.22 0.24
CA ILE A 137 -1.12 15.03 1.44
C ILE A 137 -0.77 14.26 2.71
N SER A 138 -0.99 12.94 2.75
CA SER A 138 -0.59 12.10 3.87
C SER A 138 0.92 12.09 4.04
N ALA A 139 1.67 12.09 2.93
CA ALA A 139 3.12 12.22 2.97
C ALA A 139 3.57 13.54 3.64
N LEU A 140 2.94 14.67 3.29
CA LEU A 140 3.22 15.96 3.93
C LEU A 140 2.83 15.97 5.41
N LYS A 141 1.65 15.44 5.75
CA LYS A 141 1.15 15.41 7.14
C LYS A 141 2.01 14.54 8.06
N ILE A 142 2.71 13.54 7.52
CA ILE A 142 3.70 12.74 8.27
C ILE A 142 5.02 13.49 8.44
N GLY A 143 5.39 14.34 7.49
CA GLY A 143 6.60 15.17 7.60
C GLY A 143 7.53 15.13 6.39
N ALA A 144 7.09 14.67 5.22
CA ALA A 144 7.86 14.89 3.99
C ALA A 144 8.00 16.40 3.71
N ASP A 145 9.20 16.84 3.33
CA ASP A 145 9.48 18.24 2.99
C ASP A 145 8.77 18.69 1.71
N LEU A 146 8.63 17.76 0.75
CA LEU A 146 8.10 18.01 -0.58
C LEU A 146 7.25 16.83 -1.06
N SER A 147 6.07 17.13 -1.60
CA SER A 147 5.17 16.15 -2.17
C SER A 147 4.72 16.59 -3.56
N HIS A 148 5.06 15.78 -4.55
CA HIS A 148 4.80 16.02 -5.96
C HIS A 148 3.69 15.08 -6.44
N VAL A 149 2.79 15.59 -7.29
CA VAL A 149 1.76 14.77 -7.94
C VAL A 149 1.90 14.87 -9.45
N PHE A 150 2.24 13.77 -10.11
CA PHE A 150 2.22 13.65 -11.56
C PHE A 150 0.89 13.03 -11.97
N CYS A 151 0.05 13.82 -12.64
CA CYS A 151 -1.30 13.43 -13.00
C CYS A 151 -1.68 13.88 -14.40
N THR A 152 -2.88 13.49 -14.85
CA THR A 152 -3.43 13.96 -16.11
C THR A 152 -3.74 15.46 -16.03
N LYS A 153 -3.77 16.11 -17.20
CA LYS A 153 -4.12 17.53 -17.31
C LYS A 153 -5.50 17.86 -16.73
N ASP A 154 -6.46 16.96 -16.92
CA ASP A 154 -7.83 17.14 -16.44
C ASP A 154 -7.95 16.96 -14.92
N ALA A 155 -7.12 16.11 -14.32
CA ALA A 155 -7.08 15.90 -12.87
C ALA A 155 -6.46 17.09 -12.12
N ALA A 156 -5.50 17.77 -12.75
CA ALA A 156 -4.65 18.74 -12.07
C ALA A 156 -5.38 19.96 -11.47
N PRO A 157 -6.33 20.62 -12.16
CA PRO A 157 -7.07 21.75 -11.57
C PRO A 157 -7.81 21.35 -10.29
N VAL A 158 -8.36 20.14 -10.26
CA VAL A 158 -9.10 19.62 -9.11
C VAL A 158 -8.13 19.35 -7.96
N ILE A 159 -7.04 18.61 -8.21
CA ILE A 159 -6.04 18.28 -7.18
C ILE A 159 -5.40 19.56 -6.59
N LYS A 160 -5.06 20.54 -7.44
CA LYS A 160 -4.52 21.84 -7.00
C LYS A 160 -5.49 22.63 -6.13
N SER A 161 -6.80 22.44 -6.31
CA SER A 161 -7.80 23.15 -5.49
C SER A 161 -7.99 22.53 -4.10
N TYR A 162 -7.53 21.28 -3.88
CA TYR A 162 -7.59 20.64 -2.57
C TYR A 162 -6.51 21.15 -1.60
N SER A 163 -5.31 21.49 -2.09
CA SER A 163 -4.23 22.02 -1.24
C SER A 163 -3.20 22.83 -2.06
N PRO A 164 -2.79 24.02 -1.57
CA PRO A 164 -1.72 24.80 -2.18
C PRO A 164 -0.31 24.26 -1.89
N GLU A 165 -0.16 23.32 -0.94
CA GLU A 165 1.13 22.76 -0.53
C GLU A 165 1.68 21.73 -1.54
N LEU A 166 0.80 21.11 -2.34
CA LEU A 166 1.16 20.07 -3.29
C LEU A 166 1.76 20.66 -4.58
N ILE A 167 2.86 20.07 -5.05
CA ILE A 167 3.45 20.43 -6.34
C ILE A 167 2.86 19.53 -7.42
N VAL A 168 1.85 20.03 -8.13
CA VAL A 168 1.08 19.25 -9.11
C VAL A 168 1.56 19.48 -10.55
N HIS A 169 1.98 18.40 -11.20
CA HIS A 169 2.56 18.31 -12.54
C HIS A 169 1.55 17.67 -13.53
N PRO A 170 0.85 18.48 -14.36
CA PRO A 170 -0.15 18.00 -15.33
C PRO A 170 0.50 17.49 -16.61
N ILE A 171 1.29 16.41 -16.52
CA ILE A 171 2.09 15.92 -17.65
C ILE A 171 1.57 14.62 -18.25
N LEU A 172 0.73 13.87 -17.54
CA LEU A 172 0.18 12.61 -18.04
C LEU A 172 -0.97 12.86 -19.00
N GLU A 173 -1.21 11.92 -19.91
CA GLU A 173 -2.23 12.00 -20.95
C GLU A 173 -2.95 10.66 -21.08
N GLU A 174 -4.24 10.72 -21.39
CA GLU A 174 -5.07 9.54 -21.66
C GLU A 174 -5.28 9.35 -23.16
N SER A 175 -5.62 8.13 -23.58
CA SER A 175 -5.72 7.73 -24.99
C SER A 175 -6.61 8.65 -25.83
N TYR A 176 -7.69 9.21 -25.26
CA TYR A 176 -8.62 10.07 -25.99
C TYR A 176 -8.04 11.45 -26.34
N ASN A 177 -7.01 11.91 -25.63
CA ASN A 177 -6.34 13.19 -25.88
C ASN A 177 -5.18 13.08 -26.88
N VAL A 178 -4.79 11.86 -27.25
CA VAL A 178 -3.57 11.62 -28.04
C VAL A 178 -3.86 10.76 -29.26
N ARG A 179 -3.68 11.36 -30.45
CA ARG A 179 -3.74 10.63 -31.73
C ARG A 179 -2.65 9.57 -31.78
N ASP A 180 -2.94 8.43 -32.40
CA ASP A 180 -2.01 7.28 -32.45
C ASP A 180 -0.62 7.64 -33.01
N GLU A 181 -0.56 8.46 -34.06
CA GLU A 181 0.69 8.95 -34.66
C GLU A 181 1.58 9.73 -33.70
N HIS A 182 1.00 10.35 -32.66
CA HIS A 182 1.72 11.17 -31.69
C HIS A 182 2.05 10.45 -30.38
N LYS A 183 1.48 9.26 -30.10
CA LYS A 183 1.66 8.53 -28.83
C LYS A 183 3.12 8.38 -28.42
N ARG A 184 3.99 7.98 -29.34
CA ARG A 184 5.44 7.82 -29.07
C ARG A 184 6.09 9.15 -28.68
N SER A 185 5.81 10.21 -29.43
CA SER A 185 6.36 11.55 -29.15
C SER A 185 5.84 12.13 -27.84
N THR A 186 4.56 11.88 -27.51
CA THR A 186 3.95 12.31 -26.24
C THR A 186 4.56 11.55 -25.08
N SER A 187 4.68 10.22 -25.16
CA SER A 187 5.34 9.40 -24.14
C SER A 187 6.77 9.88 -23.88
N ALA A 188 7.56 10.14 -24.93
CA ALA A 188 8.92 10.68 -24.77
C ALA A 188 8.95 12.05 -24.05
N LYS A 189 7.97 12.93 -24.32
CA LYS A 189 7.83 14.21 -23.61
C LYS A 189 7.48 14.00 -22.14
N VAL A 190 6.57 13.08 -21.83
CA VAL A 190 6.23 12.74 -20.43
C VAL A 190 7.47 12.32 -19.68
N ILE A 191 8.25 11.39 -20.23
CA ILE A 191 9.48 10.91 -19.60
C ILE A 191 10.50 12.04 -19.43
N ALA A 192 10.69 12.89 -20.44
CA ALA A 192 11.59 14.04 -20.33
C ALA A 192 11.16 15.04 -19.23
N GLU A 193 9.85 15.21 -18.98
CA GLU A 193 9.37 16.06 -17.88
C GLU A 193 9.57 15.42 -16.50
N VAL A 194 9.35 14.11 -16.37
CA VAL A 194 9.60 13.38 -15.11
C VAL A 194 11.10 13.34 -14.80
N ASP A 195 11.93 13.13 -15.81
CA ASP A 195 13.39 12.99 -15.69
C ASP A 195 14.05 14.19 -15.00
N LYS A 196 13.54 15.41 -15.26
CA LYS A 196 13.98 16.65 -14.58
C LYS A 196 13.96 16.56 -13.05
N TRP A 197 13.10 15.69 -12.51
CA TRP A 197 12.89 15.50 -11.08
C TRP A 197 13.32 14.15 -10.56
N MET A 198 13.49 13.13 -11.41
CA MET A 198 13.62 11.72 -10.98
C MET A 198 14.73 11.52 -9.96
N GLU A 199 15.94 12.00 -10.23
CA GLU A 199 17.10 11.89 -9.33
C GLU A 199 16.92 12.63 -8.00
N ARG A 200 15.93 13.53 -7.91
CA ARG A 200 15.64 14.28 -6.69
C ARG A 200 14.66 13.54 -5.79
N PHE A 201 13.91 12.55 -6.27
CA PHE A 201 12.92 11.88 -5.44
C PHE A 201 13.55 10.85 -4.51
N ASP A 202 13.11 10.86 -3.26
CA ASP A 202 13.50 9.85 -2.28
C ASP A 202 12.62 8.61 -2.37
N CYS A 203 11.38 8.76 -2.85
CA CYS A 203 10.47 7.64 -3.14
C CYS A 203 9.35 8.03 -4.11
N LEU A 204 8.93 7.08 -4.95
CA LEU A 204 7.81 7.18 -5.87
C LEU A 204 6.64 6.32 -5.40
N VAL A 205 5.42 6.84 -5.41
CA VAL A 205 4.17 6.09 -5.26
C VAL A 205 3.50 6.01 -6.62
N VAL A 206 3.10 4.82 -7.06
CA VAL A 206 2.45 4.60 -8.35
C VAL A 206 1.11 3.92 -8.16
N GLY A 207 0.07 4.51 -8.75
CA GLY A 207 -1.24 3.90 -8.85
C GLY A 207 -2.43 4.61 -8.19
N PRO A 208 -2.30 5.45 -7.15
CA PRO A 208 -3.42 6.18 -6.56
C PRO A 208 -4.22 6.96 -7.62
N GLY A 209 -5.43 6.49 -7.92
CA GLY A 209 -6.30 7.07 -8.95
C GLY A 209 -5.75 7.02 -10.38
N LEU A 210 -4.85 6.08 -10.69
CA LEU A 210 -4.24 5.99 -12.01
C LEU A 210 -5.24 5.62 -13.12
N GLY A 211 -6.27 4.84 -12.78
CA GLY A 211 -7.19 4.30 -13.78
C GLY A 211 -6.52 3.25 -14.67
N ARG A 212 -7.18 2.91 -15.78
CA ARG A 212 -6.79 1.79 -16.66
C ARG A 212 -6.74 2.15 -18.13
N ASP A 213 -6.59 3.44 -18.44
CA ASP A 213 -6.39 3.89 -19.80
C ASP A 213 -5.09 3.28 -20.39
N PRO A 214 -5.12 2.59 -21.53
CA PRO A 214 -3.95 1.88 -22.05
C PRO A 214 -2.73 2.77 -22.29
N PHE A 215 -2.93 3.96 -22.88
CA PHE A 215 -1.81 4.86 -23.18
C PHE A 215 -1.20 5.46 -21.91
N LEU A 216 -2.02 5.82 -20.93
CA LEU A 216 -1.57 6.25 -19.62
C LEU A 216 -0.74 5.16 -18.93
N LEU A 217 -1.23 3.92 -18.94
CA LEU A 217 -0.53 2.77 -18.37
C LEU A 217 0.83 2.51 -19.05
N ASP A 218 0.90 2.64 -20.38
CA ASP A 218 2.16 2.54 -21.13
C ASP A 218 3.16 3.62 -20.70
N CYS A 219 2.71 4.88 -20.57
CA CYS A 219 3.57 5.97 -20.09
C CYS A 219 4.08 5.72 -18.66
N VAL A 220 3.21 5.27 -17.76
CA VAL A 220 3.61 4.97 -16.37
C VAL A 220 4.56 3.77 -16.29
N SER A 221 4.42 2.78 -17.18
CA SER A 221 5.38 1.68 -17.28
C SER A 221 6.80 2.17 -17.59
N GLU A 222 6.94 3.14 -18.51
CA GLU A 222 8.23 3.78 -18.79
C GLU A 222 8.75 4.61 -17.61
N ILE A 223 7.88 5.30 -16.86
CA ILE A 223 8.27 6.00 -15.63
C ILE A 223 8.82 5.02 -14.59
N ILE A 224 8.16 3.87 -14.40
CA ILE A 224 8.64 2.82 -13.48
C ILE A 224 10.01 2.31 -13.90
N LYS A 225 10.23 2.05 -15.20
CA LYS A 225 11.54 1.62 -15.73
C LYS A 225 12.62 2.67 -15.44
N HIS A 226 12.32 3.94 -15.66
CA HIS A 226 13.25 5.04 -15.42
C HIS A 226 13.59 5.21 -13.93
N ALA A 227 12.60 5.09 -13.05
CA ALA A 227 12.79 5.11 -11.60
C ALA A 227 13.70 3.96 -11.14
N ARG A 228 13.53 2.76 -11.70
CA ARG A 228 14.40 1.61 -11.42
C ARG A 228 15.84 1.85 -11.88
N GLN A 229 16.04 2.42 -13.07
CA GLN A 229 17.37 2.79 -13.60
C GLN A 229 18.04 3.84 -12.71
N SER A 230 17.26 4.76 -12.15
CA SER A 230 17.72 5.83 -11.25
C SER A 230 17.83 5.39 -9.79
N ASN A 231 17.59 4.11 -9.47
CA ASN A 231 17.59 3.55 -8.11
C ASN A 231 16.64 4.27 -7.12
N VAL A 232 15.54 4.83 -7.64
CA VAL A 232 14.47 5.44 -6.83
C VAL A 232 13.53 4.33 -6.36
N PRO A 233 13.27 4.18 -5.05
CA PRO A 233 12.37 3.15 -4.54
C PRO A 233 10.91 3.45 -4.92
N ILE A 234 10.14 2.40 -5.18
CA ILE A 234 8.76 2.51 -5.68
C ILE A 234 7.78 1.77 -4.76
N VAL A 235 6.74 2.47 -4.33
CA VAL A 235 5.52 1.94 -3.70
C VAL A 235 4.45 1.80 -4.77
N VAL A 236 3.88 0.61 -4.93
CA VAL A 236 2.83 0.36 -5.91
C VAL A 236 1.53 0.02 -5.18
N ASP A 237 0.48 0.80 -5.46
CA ASP A 237 -0.85 0.66 -4.86
C ASP A 237 -1.94 0.75 -5.94
N GLY A 238 -3.18 0.36 -5.62
CA GLY A 238 -4.34 0.49 -6.51
C GLY A 238 -4.11 -0.07 -7.93
N ASP A 239 -4.44 0.71 -8.95
CA ASP A 239 -4.28 0.32 -10.36
C ASP A 239 -2.80 0.23 -10.80
N GLY A 240 -1.85 0.69 -9.99
CA GLY A 240 -0.43 0.38 -10.20
C GLY A 240 -0.16 -1.12 -10.09
N LEU A 241 -0.88 -1.84 -9.23
CA LEU A 241 -0.78 -3.29 -9.11
C LEU A 241 -1.32 -3.97 -10.38
N PHE A 242 -2.40 -3.42 -10.95
CA PHE A 242 -2.92 -3.87 -12.24
C PHE A 242 -1.86 -3.69 -13.34
N LEU A 243 -1.17 -2.55 -13.38
CA LEU A 243 -0.09 -2.33 -14.33
C LEU A 243 1.03 -3.37 -14.17
N VAL A 244 1.54 -3.53 -12.96
CA VAL A 244 2.66 -4.43 -12.64
C VAL A 244 2.34 -5.89 -12.96
N THR A 245 1.13 -6.33 -12.64
CA THR A 245 0.68 -7.71 -12.92
C THR A 245 0.55 -8.02 -14.41
N ASN A 246 0.23 -7.01 -15.25
CA ASN A 246 0.13 -7.19 -16.70
C ASN A 246 1.46 -6.96 -17.44
N CYS A 247 2.32 -6.04 -16.98
CA CYS A 247 3.57 -5.70 -17.66
C CYS A 247 4.73 -6.64 -17.34
N LEU A 248 4.82 -7.17 -16.12
CA LEU A 248 5.94 -8.05 -15.72
C LEU A 248 5.71 -9.52 -16.07
N ASP A 249 4.63 -9.84 -16.81
CA ASP A 249 4.24 -11.20 -17.19
C ASP A 249 4.46 -12.17 -16.01
N LEU A 250 3.95 -11.79 -14.83
CA LEU A 250 4.12 -12.48 -13.55
C LEU A 250 3.41 -13.84 -13.60
N LYS A 251 4.00 -14.77 -14.36
CA LYS A 251 3.61 -16.17 -14.55
C LYS A 251 3.83 -17.02 -13.30
N VAL A 252 4.28 -16.42 -12.20
CA VAL A 252 4.72 -17.11 -10.98
C VAL A 252 3.57 -17.65 -10.13
N LEU A 253 2.34 -17.25 -10.37
CA LEU A 253 1.20 -17.64 -9.54
C LEU A 253 0.49 -18.92 -10.04
N ASN A 254 1.23 -20.03 -10.12
CA ASN A 254 0.67 -21.39 -10.15
C ASN A 254 0.74 -22.05 -8.75
N CYS A 255 0.74 -21.25 -7.68
CA CYS A 255 0.70 -21.77 -6.31
C CYS A 255 -0.75 -22.14 -5.96
N GLU A 256 -0.98 -23.43 -5.67
CA GLU A 256 -2.24 -23.88 -5.08
C GLU A 256 -2.48 -23.16 -3.74
N VAL A 257 -3.64 -22.52 -3.62
CA VAL A 257 -4.00 -21.70 -2.46
C VAL A 257 -4.38 -22.63 -1.30
N ASN A 258 -3.43 -22.94 -0.43
CA ASN A 258 -3.71 -23.64 0.83
C ASN A 258 -4.04 -22.62 1.94
N TYR A 259 -5.32 -22.52 2.31
CA TYR A 259 -5.87 -21.54 3.24
C TYR A 259 -5.34 -21.60 4.68
N GLN A 260 -4.59 -22.64 5.03
CA GLN A 260 -4.08 -22.80 6.40
C GLN A 260 -2.84 -21.95 6.71
N ASP A 261 -2.16 -21.37 5.70
CA ASP A 261 -0.91 -20.65 5.94
C ASP A 261 -0.77 -19.38 5.08
N GLY A 262 -1.59 -18.37 5.38
CA GLY A 262 -1.52 -17.07 4.71
C GLY A 262 -0.15 -16.40 4.80
N THR A 263 0.64 -16.74 5.82
CA THR A 263 2.01 -16.25 6.02
C THR A 263 3.02 -16.93 5.09
N GLN A 264 2.97 -18.25 4.93
CA GLN A 264 3.83 -18.96 3.97
C GLN A 264 3.50 -18.62 2.52
N GLN A 265 2.21 -18.38 2.22
CA GLN A 265 1.82 -17.89 0.89
C GLN A 265 2.43 -16.51 0.61
N LEU A 266 2.38 -15.59 1.58
CA LEU A 266 2.95 -14.26 1.45
C LEU A 266 4.48 -14.33 1.24
N LEU A 267 5.16 -15.17 2.02
CA LEU A 267 6.60 -15.41 1.89
C LEU A 267 6.95 -15.99 0.53
N SER A 268 6.22 -17.03 0.09
CA SER A 268 6.41 -17.66 -1.22
C SER A 268 6.15 -16.70 -2.38
N LEU A 269 5.13 -15.84 -2.25
CA LEU A 269 4.80 -14.82 -3.23
C LEU A 269 5.91 -13.78 -3.33
N ALA A 270 6.34 -13.21 -2.21
CA ALA A 270 7.41 -12.22 -2.17
C ALA A 270 8.72 -12.79 -2.76
N LYS A 271 9.07 -14.02 -2.39
CA LYS A 271 10.23 -14.73 -2.95
C LYS A 271 10.09 -15.00 -4.44
N GLY A 272 8.92 -15.46 -4.89
CA GLY A 272 8.63 -15.73 -6.30
C GLY A 272 8.66 -14.48 -7.18
N LEU A 273 8.36 -13.32 -6.60
CA LEU A 273 8.45 -12.02 -7.24
C LEU A 273 9.86 -11.39 -7.16
N GLY A 274 10.88 -12.17 -6.78
CA GLY A 274 12.28 -11.72 -6.75
C GLY A 274 12.70 -11.01 -5.47
N GLY A 275 12.02 -11.27 -4.35
CA GLY A 275 12.33 -10.68 -3.05
C GLY A 275 11.74 -9.27 -2.85
N VAL A 276 10.70 -8.93 -3.60
CA VAL A 276 9.94 -7.68 -3.40
C VAL A 276 9.26 -7.70 -2.03
N THR A 277 9.15 -6.55 -1.40
CA THR A 277 8.39 -6.44 -0.15
C THR A 277 6.90 -6.32 -0.48
N ILE A 278 6.08 -7.07 0.24
CA ILE A 278 4.63 -7.09 0.08
C ILE A 278 4.01 -6.78 1.43
N LEU A 279 3.18 -5.73 1.47
CA LEU A 279 2.29 -5.42 2.59
C LEU A 279 0.89 -5.89 2.22
N ARG A 280 0.42 -6.93 2.90
CA ARG A 280 -0.94 -7.46 2.78
C ARG A 280 -1.81 -6.85 3.86
N LYS A 281 -2.76 -5.99 3.45
CA LYS A 281 -3.72 -5.35 4.36
C LYS A 281 -4.73 -6.37 4.90
N GLY A 282 -5.12 -6.22 6.17
CA GLY A 282 -6.11 -7.10 6.79
C GLY A 282 -6.60 -6.59 8.15
N GLU A 283 -7.22 -7.48 8.93
CA GLU A 283 -7.45 -7.22 10.37
C GLU A 283 -6.11 -6.94 11.06
N SER A 284 -5.13 -7.80 10.75
CA SER A 284 -3.70 -7.59 10.93
C SER A 284 -3.05 -7.36 9.57
N ASP A 285 -2.11 -6.43 9.49
CA ASP A 285 -1.30 -6.26 8.28
C ASP A 285 -0.08 -7.18 8.36
N TYR A 286 0.15 -7.98 7.31
CA TYR A 286 1.30 -8.87 7.20
C TYR A 286 2.27 -8.35 6.15
N ILE A 287 3.55 -8.34 6.48
CA ILE A 287 4.61 -7.73 5.68
C ILE A 287 5.70 -8.76 5.45
N SER A 288 6.13 -8.97 4.20
CA SER A 288 7.22 -9.91 3.88
C SER A 288 8.02 -9.48 2.67
N ASN A 289 9.33 -9.75 2.69
CA ASN A 289 10.25 -9.67 1.55
C ASN A 289 10.62 -11.06 0.98
N GLY A 290 9.97 -12.13 1.46
CA GLY A 290 10.27 -13.50 1.06
C GLY A 290 11.31 -14.22 1.92
N GLU A 291 11.87 -13.55 2.92
CA GLU A 291 12.78 -14.13 3.92
C GLU A 291 12.12 -14.19 5.31
N GLU A 292 11.45 -13.10 5.69
CA GLU A 292 10.77 -12.97 6.98
C GLU A 292 9.32 -12.51 6.81
N VAL A 293 8.51 -12.67 7.85
CA VAL A 293 7.14 -12.14 7.92
C VAL A 293 6.98 -11.36 9.22
N SER A 294 6.61 -10.09 9.12
CA SER A 294 6.23 -9.23 10.24
C SER A 294 4.72 -8.98 10.25
N ALA A 295 4.15 -8.71 11.42
CA ALA A 295 2.73 -8.40 11.56
C ALA A 295 2.52 -7.11 12.35
N VAL A 296 1.61 -6.26 11.89
CA VAL A 296 1.15 -5.06 12.60
C VAL A 296 -0.29 -5.29 13.05
N ASN A 297 -0.46 -5.47 14.36
CA ASN A 297 -1.74 -5.82 15.00
C ASN A 297 -2.37 -4.63 15.76
N MET A 298 -1.90 -3.41 15.49
CA MET A 298 -2.47 -2.21 16.09
C MET A 298 -3.93 -2.06 15.67
N PHE A 299 -4.78 -1.69 16.61
CA PHE A 299 -6.16 -1.39 16.30
C PHE A 299 -6.22 -0.17 15.37
N GLY A 300 -6.95 -0.31 14.27
CA GLY A 300 -7.17 0.75 13.29
C GLY A 300 -8.54 1.38 13.47
N SER A 301 -9.45 1.08 12.56
CA SER A 301 -10.85 1.46 12.67
C SER A 301 -11.75 0.39 12.07
N PRO A 302 -12.92 0.09 12.65
CA PRO A 302 -13.91 -0.76 12.00
C PRO A 302 -14.61 -0.04 10.83
N ARG A 303 -14.40 1.28 10.67
CA ARG A 303 -14.99 2.08 9.59
C ARG A 303 -14.12 2.03 8.33
N ARG A 304 -14.72 1.59 7.21
CA ARG A 304 -14.04 1.47 5.91
C ARG A 304 -14.22 2.71 5.01
N CYS A 305 -13.29 3.65 5.06
CA CYS A 305 -13.24 4.79 4.13
C CYS A 305 -12.48 4.40 2.85
N GLY A 306 -12.92 4.89 1.69
CA GLY A 306 -12.39 4.48 0.38
C GLY A 306 -10.95 4.93 0.09
N GLY A 307 -10.38 5.86 0.86
CA GLY A 307 -9.03 6.39 0.64
C GLY A 307 -7.98 5.96 1.68
N GLN A 308 -8.26 4.97 2.52
CA GLN A 308 -7.29 4.50 3.52
C GLN A 308 -6.05 3.86 2.88
N GLY A 309 -6.22 3.19 1.74
CA GLY A 309 -5.09 2.65 0.97
C GLY A 309 -4.16 3.77 0.48
N ASP A 310 -4.74 4.88 0.01
CA ASP A 310 -3.98 6.04 -0.45
C ASP A 310 -3.17 6.67 0.70
N ILE A 311 -3.77 6.81 1.89
CA ILE A 311 -3.03 7.24 3.09
C ILE A 311 -1.84 6.30 3.33
N LEU A 312 -2.09 4.98 3.34
CA LEU A 312 -1.03 4.00 3.59
C LEU A 312 0.13 4.13 2.60
N SER A 313 -0.16 4.23 1.30
CA SER A 313 0.88 4.31 0.26
C SER A 313 1.72 5.58 0.39
N GLY A 314 1.10 6.72 0.70
CA GLY A 314 1.79 7.97 1.01
C GLY A 314 2.66 7.86 2.26
N SER A 315 2.11 7.30 3.35
CA SER A 315 2.82 7.09 4.60
C SER A 315 4.05 6.19 4.44
N VAL A 316 3.88 5.05 3.78
CA VAL A 316 5.00 4.12 3.61
C VAL A 316 6.10 4.74 2.75
N ALA A 317 5.77 5.56 1.73
CA ALA A 317 6.79 6.24 0.93
C ALA A 317 7.70 7.14 1.77
N VAL A 318 7.13 7.87 2.74
CA VAL A 318 7.90 8.72 3.68
C VAL A 318 8.80 7.88 4.57
N PHE A 319 8.23 6.90 5.26
CA PHE A 319 9.01 6.06 6.18
C PHE A 319 10.06 5.22 5.46
N LEU A 320 9.80 4.78 4.24
CA LEU A 320 10.80 4.11 3.39
C LEU A 320 11.94 5.05 3.03
N SER A 321 11.63 6.28 2.62
CA SER A 321 12.65 7.32 2.37
C SER A 321 13.53 7.51 3.60
N TRP A 322 12.93 7.72 4.77
CA TRP A 322 13.68 7.93 6.01
C TRP A 322 14.47 6.70 6.45
N ALA A 323 13.88 5.50 6.35
CA ALA A 323 14.57 4.25 6.65
C ALA A 323 15.78 4.04 5.75
N ARG A 324 15.71 4.37 4.46
CA ARG A 324 16.85 4.27 3.53
C ARG A 324 17.97 5.24 3.87
N HIS A 325 17.63 6.46 4.31
CA HIS A 325 18.62 7.44 4.77
C HIS A 325 19.29 6.99 6.09
N ASN A 326 18.53 6.37 7.00
CA ASN A 326 19.00 5.91 8.31
C ASN A 326 19.60 4.49 8.33
N ALA A 327 19.40 3.67 7.30
CA ALA A 327 19.91 2.29 7.21
C ALA A 327 21.45 2.15 7.26
N LYS A 328 22.19 3.26 7.24
CA LYS A 328 23.61 3.29 7.59
C LYS A 328 23.89 3.01 9.09
N GLY A 329 22.85 2.97 9.93
CA GLY A 329 22.91 2.89 11.39
C GLY A 329 22.81 1.49 12.05
N GLY A 330 22.91 0.37 11.31
CA GLY A 330 23.15 -0.95 11.91
C GLY A 330 21.93 -1.83 12.26
N TRP A 331 20.74 -1.54 11.74
CA TRP A 331 19.61 -2.49 11.80
C TRP A 331 19.76 -3.60 10.75
N SER A 332 19.45 -4.85 11.14
CA SER A 332 19.50 -6.01 10.24
C SER A 332 18.30 -6.11 9.29
N ALA A 333 17.21 -5.37 9.55
CA ALA A 333 15.97 -5.47 8.79
C ALA A 333 15.98 -4.57 7.54
N SER A 334 15.33 -5.02 6.47
CA SER A 334 15.27 -4.26 5.21
C SER A 334 14.54 -2.92 5.38
N PRO A 335 15.04 -1.80 4.82
CA PRO A 335 14.36 -0.49 4.87
C PRO A 335 12.92 -0.52 4.36
N THR A 336 12.60 -1.42 3.42
CA THR A 336 11.24 -1.63 2.90
C THR A 336 10.31 -2.25 3.94
N ILE A 337 10.79 -3.19 4.74
CA ILE A 337 10.04 -3.80 5.85
C ILE A 337 9.79 -2.75 6.92
N LEU A 338 10.83 -2.00 7.32
CA LEU A 338 10.72 -0.94 8.32
C LEU A 338 9.71 0.14 7.89
N GLY A 339 9.79 0.60 6.64
CA GLY A 339 8.84 1.56 6.09
C GLY A 339 7.39 1.06 6.11
N CYS A 340 7.17 -0.22 5.75
CA CYS A 340 5.84 -0.85 5.79
C CYS A 340 5.28 -0.92 7.20
N ILE A 341 6.09 -1.34 8.18
CA ILE A 341 5.68 -1.45 9.59
C ILE A 341 5.28 -0.08 10.12
N ALA A 342 6.13 0.93 9.91
CA ALA A 342 5.89 2.30 10.35
C ALA A 342 4.64 2.91 9.69
N GLY A 343 4.51 2.78 8.36
CA GLY A 343 3.34 3.30 7.64
C GLY A 343 2.03 2.64 8.06
N SER A 344 2.02 1.32 8.26
CA SER A 344 0.85 0.57 8.76
C SER A 344 0.48 1.01 10.18
N ALA A 345 1.47 1.10 11.08
CA ALA A 345 1.27 1.53 12.46
C ALA A 345 0.64 2.92 12.55
N ILE A 346 1.18 3.89 11.81
CA ILE A 346 0.71 5.27 11.80
C ILE A 346 -0.70 5.39 11.21
N LEU A 347 -0.99 4.70 10.10
CA LEU A 347 -2.35 4.68 9.55
C LEU A 347 -3.34 4.10 10.57
N ARG A 348 -3.00 2.98 11.22
CA ARG A 348 -3.89 2.33 12.19
C ARG A 348 -4.14 3.24 13.40
N LYS A 349 -3.08 3.83 13.97
CA LYS A 349 -3.22 4.78 15.07
C LYS A 349 -4.09 5.98 14.69
N ALA A 350 -3.84 6.60 13.55
CA ALA A 350 -4.63 7.74 13.07
C ALA A 350 -6.08 7.38 12.79
N ALA A 351 -6.32 6.20 12.24
CA ALA A 351 -7.67 5.69 12.02
C ALA A 351 -8.43 5.44 13.33
N SER A 352 -7.73 4.96 14.37
CA SER A 352 -8.32 4.79 15.71
C SER A 352 -8.74 6.13 16.30
N LEU A 353 -7.84 7.12 16.32
CA LEU A 353 -8.12 8.46 16.84
C LEU A 353 -9.28 9.12 16.09
N ALA A 354 -9.26 9.09 14.76
CA ALA A 354 -10.34 9.64 13.95
C ALA A 354 -11.68 8.92 14.22
N PHE A 355 -11.65 7.60 14.42
CA PHE A 355 -12.83 6.81 14.72
C PHE A 355 -13.39 7.03 16.12
N GLU A 356 -12.53 7.23 17.13
CA GLU A 356 -12.96 7.55 18.49
C GLU A 356 -13.81 8.83 18.49
N ASN A 357 -13.40 9.82 17.70
CA ASN A 357 -14.05 11.11 17.55
C ASN A 357 -15.28 11.10 16.64
N LYS A 358 -15.19 10.47 15.45
CA LYS A 358 -16.22 10.57 14.39
C LYS A 358 -17.08 9.32 14.25
N ARG A 359 -16.65 8.18 14.80
CA ARG A 359 -17.38 6.91 14.78
C ARG A 359 -17.86 6.56 13.36
N ARG A 360 -19.17 6.45 13.14
CA ARG A 360 -19.76 6.07 11.85
C ARG A 360 -19.45 7.08 10.73
N SER A 361 -19.31 8.36 11.06
CA SER A 361 -19.09 9.42 10.08
C SER A 361 -17.62 9.65 9.74
N THR A 362 -16.68 8.87 10.31
CA THR A 362 -15.25 8.97 9.96
C THR A 362 -15.06 8.91 8.44
N LEU A 363 -14.29 9.86 7.92
CA LEU A 363 -13.88 10.01 6.53
C LEU A 363 -12.37 9.84 6.39
N THR A 364 -11.88 9.71 5.16
CA THR A 364 -10.44 9.67 4.87
C THR A 364 -9.73 10.94 5.36
N SER A 365 -10.35 12.12 5.19
CA SER A 365 -9.80 13.39 5.66
C SER A 365 -9.66 13.45 7.17
N ASP A 366 -10.59 12.87 7.93
CA ASP A 366 -10.48 12.84 9.40
C ASP A 366 -9.26 12.03 9.84
N ILE A 367 -8.96 10.91 9.15
CA ILE A 367 -7.78 10.10 9.41
C ILE A 367 -6.50 10.89 9.09
N ILE A 368 -6.49 11.63 7.98
CA ILE A 368 -5.36 12.49 7.58
C ILE A 368 -5.05 13.55 8.64
N GLU A 369 -6.07 14.17 9.22
CA GLU A 369 -5.87 15.18 10.27
C GLU A 369 -5.29 14.58 11.56
N CYS A 370 -5.53 13.31 11.84
CA CYS A 370 -4.95 12.62 12.99
C CYS A 370 -3.54 12.06 12.75
N LEU A 371 -2.97 12.16 11.54
CA LEU A 371 -1.63 11.61 11.25
C LEU A 371 -0.52 12.26 12.08
N GLY A 372 -0.52 13.59 12.16
CA GLY A 372 0.50 14.34 12.90
C GLY A 372 0.46 14.05 14.40
N GLU A 373 -0.74 14.09 15.00
CA GLU A 373 -0.96 13.71 16.41
C GLU A 373 -0.54 12.26 16.68
N SER A 374 -0.87 11.34 15.77
CA SER A 374 -0.48 9.93 15.90
C SER A 374 1.04 9.74 15.86
N LEU A 375 1.74 10.50 15.01
CA LEU A 375 3.20 10.44 14.94
C LEU A 375 3.82 11.00 16.22
N GLU A 376 3.34 12.15 16.71
CA GLU A 376 3.82 12.77 17.94
C GLU A 376 3.63 11.86 19.17
N GLU A 377 2.51 11.15 19.28
CA GLU A 377 2.29 10.20 20.37
C GLU A 377 3.26 9.02 20.36
N LEU A 378 3.60 8.48 19.17
CA LEU A 378 4.46 7.29 19.04
C LEU A 378 5.95 7.66 19.03
N CYS A 379 6.29 8.75 18.36
CA CYS A 379 7.63 9.27 18.14
C CYS A 379 7.65 10.79 18.35
N PRO A 380 7.65 11.26 19.61
CA PRO A 380 7.67 12.69 19.92
C PRO A 380 8.87 13.37 19.25
N VAL A 381 8.65 14.57 18.73
CA VAL A 381 9.72 15.39 18.14
C VAL A 381 10.79 15.66 19.20
N SER A 382 12.03 15.31 18.88
CA SER A 382 13.23 15.50 19.72
C SER A 382 14.04 16.71 19.31
#